data_AF-A0A1G0DZH1-F1
#
_entry.id   AF-A0A1G0DZH1-F1
#
_cell.length_a   1.000
_cell.length_b   1.000
_cell.length_c   1.000
_cell.angle_alpha   90.00
_cell.angle_beta   90.00
_cell.angle_gamma   90.00
#
_symmetry.space_group_name_H-M   'P 1'
#
loop_
_entity.id
_entity.type
_entity.pdbx_description
1 polymer ?
#
loop_
_entity_poly.entity_id
_entity_poly.type
_entity_poly.pdbx_seq_one_letter_code
_entity_poly.pdbx_strand_id
1 'polypeptide(L)'
;MKEKFKPERITVRFPKELRDSMLQAIVDDGYGFRGKSKWAIEAIQRFLSLENFVEFVDIGSEAGDGELKETETFHLPRHIVDDLDAAVLIVKKEHPYLEGVRSIIIRASILQRLFRGTV
;
A
#
# COMPACT_ATOMS: atom_id res chain seq x y z
N MET A 1 27.49 -16.46 2.79
CA MET A 1 26.72 -16.53 1.52
C MET A 1 25.55 -15.56 1.67
N LYS A 2 25.48 -14.45 0.91
CA LYS A 2 24.29 -13.57 0.94
C LYS A 2 23.32 -14.12 -0.10
N GLU A 3 22.27 -14.81 0.32
CA GLU A 3 21.14 -15.09 -0.57
C GLU A 3 20.64 -13.75 -1.13
N LYS A 4 20.67 -13.60 -2.45
CA LYS A 4 20.03 -12.47 -3.12
C LYS A 4 18.52 -12.71 -3.01
N PHE A 5 17.90 -12.21 -1.94
CA PHE A 5 16.45 -12.30 -1.77
C PHE A 5 15.76 -11.59 -2.93
N LYS A 6 15.01 -12.37 -3.72
CA LYS A 6 14.22 -11.87 -4.85
C LYS A 6 13.00 -11.12 -4.28
N PRO A 7 12.66 -9.92 -4.79
CA PRO A 7 11.45 -9.23 -4.36
C PRO A 7 10.20 -10.05 -4.70
N GLU A 8 9.24 -10.03 -3.79
CA GLU A 8 7.96 -10.72 -3.92
C GLU A 8 7.01 -9.88 -4.77
N ARG A 9 6.29 -10.55 -5.68
CA ARG A 9 5.31 -9.91 -6.55
C ARG A 9 3.95 -9.91 -5.86
N ILE A 10 3.47 -8.72 -5.49
CA ILE A 10 2.15 -8.54 -4.89
C ILE A 10 1.24 -7.78 -5.86
N THR A 11 0.07 -8.33 -6.14
CA THR A 11 -0.96 -7.71 -6.99
C THR A 11 -2.14 -7.30 -6.14
N VAL A 12 -2.51 -6.02 -6.22
CA VAL A 12 -3.60 -5.43 -5.43
C VAL A 12 -4.63 -4.83 -6.39
N ARG A 13 -5.91 -4.98 -6.03
CA ARG A 13 -7.03 -4.34 -6.74
C ARG A 13 -7.32 -2.95 -6.20
N PHE A 14 -7.66 -2.04 -7.09
CA PHE A 14 -7.93 -0.63 -6.81
C PHE A 14 -9.23 -0.17 -7.50
N PRO A 15 -9.92 0.83 -6.94
CA PRO A 15 -10.80 1.68 -7.73
C PRO A 15 -10.00 2.42 -8.78
N LYS A 16 -10.65 2.75 -9.89
CA LYS A 16 -10.02 3.44 -11.02
C LYS A 16 -9.43 4.79 -10.60
N GLU A 17 -10.18 5.55 -9.83
CA GLU A 17 -9.83 6.90 -9.40
C GLU A 17 -8.58 6.90 -8.51
N LEU A 18 -8.50 5.95 -7.57
CA LEU A 18 -7.33 5.78 -6.72
C LEU A 18 -6.11 5.34 -7.53
N ARG A 19 -6.29 4.39 -8.46
CA ARG A 19 -5.21 3.93 -9.33
C ARG A 19 -4.67 5.07 -10.18
N ASP A 20 -5.55 5.84 -10.82
CA ASP A 20 -5.15 6.94 -11.71
C ASP A 20 -4.45 8.06 -10.92
N SER A 21 -4.98 8.41 -9.74
CA SER A 21 -4.34 9.38 -8.83
C SER A 21 -2.96 8.93 -8.37
N MET A 22 -2.82 7.64 -8.01
CA MET A 22 -1.53 7.06 -7.64
C MET A 22 -0.53 7.15 -8.80
N LEU A 23 -0.92 6.79 -10.01
CA LEU A 23 -0.01 6.83 -11.16
C LEU A 23 0.40 8.26 -11.53
N GLN A 24 -0.51 9.22 -11.44
CA GLN A 24 -0.20 10.62 -11.65
C GLN A 24 0.82 11.11 -10.60
N ALA A 25 0.57 10.83 -9.31
CA ALA A 25 1.49 11.20 -8.24
C ALA A 25 2.89 10.56 -8.37
N ILE A 26 2.98 9.32 -8.86
CA ILE A 26 4.27 8.67 -9.14
C ILE A 26 5.06 9.45 -10.20
N VAL A 27 4.38 9.98 -11.23
CA VAL A 27 5.02 10.79 -12.27
C VAL A 27 5.41 12.15 -11.70
N ASP A 28 4.51 12.81 -10.98
CA ASP A 28 4.72 14.15 -10.41
C ASP A 28 5.85 14.16 -9.36
N ASP A 29 5.97 13.11 -8.56
CA ASP A 29 7.06 12.93 -7.59
C ASP A 29 8.42 12.58 -8.25
N GLY A 30 8.48 12.45 -9.59
CA GLY A 30 9.73 12.21 -10.33
C GLY A 30 10.25 10.77 -10.30
N TYR A 31 9.44 9.79 -9.87
CA TYR A 31 9.84 8.37 -9.79
C TYR A 31 9.92 7.70 -11.17
N GLY A 32 9.22 8.27 -12.15
CA GLY A 32 9.16 7.77 -13.53
C GLY A 32 8.55 6.37 -13.65
N PHE A 33 8.58 5.81 -14.88
CA PHE A 33 7.89 4.56 -15.22
C PHE A 33 8.35 3.31 -14.43
N ARG A 34 9.57 3.33 -13.86
CA ARG A 34 10.12 2.19 -13.09
C ARG A 34 10.07 2.38 -11.57
N GLY A 35 9.70 3.56 -11.09
CA GLY A 35 9.75 3.88 -9.67
C GLY A 35 8.49 3.51 -8.90
N LYS A 36 7.43 2.97 -9.54
CA LYS A 36 6.16 2.58 -8.90
C LYS A 36 6.33 1.73 -7.64
N SER A 37 7.17 0.68 -7.68
CA SER A 37 7.37 -0.18 -6.50
C SER A 37 8.10 0.57 -5.39
N LYS A 38 9.09 1.41 -5.72
CA LYS A 38 9.80 2.23 -4.74
C LYS A 38 8.86 3.25 -4.07
N TRP A 39 8.05 3.93 -4.87
CA TRP A 39 7.06 4.90 -4.40
C TRP A 39 6.05 4.26 -3.43
N ALA A 40 5.55 3.07 -3.78
CA ALA A 40 4.64 2.31 -2.93
C ALA A 40 5.31 1.80 -1.64
N ILE A 41 6.56 1.32 -1.72
CA ILE A 41 7.33 0.88 -0.55
C ILE A 41 7.44 2.01 0.47
N GLU A 42 7.82 3.20 0.03
CA GLU A 42 7.94 4.35 0.92
C GLU A 42 6.59 4.79 1.50
N ALA A 43 5.50 4.69 0.71
CA ALA A 43 4.16 4.95 1.20
C ALA A 43 3.77 3.97 2.33
N ILE A 44 4.03 2.67 2.12
CA ILE A 44 3.80 1.61 3.11
C ILE A 44 4.62 1.87 4.37
N GLN A 45 5.92 2.13 4.25
CA GLN A 45 6.79 2.37 5.40
C GLN A 45 6.34 3.60 6.20
N ARG A 46 6.01 4.71 5.53
CA ARG A 46 5.50 5.92 6.19
C ARG A 46 4.18 5.63 6.90
N PHE A 47 3.27 4.92 6.26
CA PHE A 47 1.98 4.56 6.86
C PHE A 47 2.14 3.68 8.11
N LEU A 48 2.94 2.62 8.02
CA LEU A 48 3.19 1.71 9.15
C LEU A 48 4.03 2.34 10.27
N SER A 49 4.72 3.45 10.00
CA SER A 49 5.42 4.23 11.04
C SER A 49 4.50 5.12 11.87
N LEU A 50 3.23 5.27 11.50
CA LEU A 50 2.24 5.99 12.31
C LEU A 50 1.89 5.15 13.54
N GLU A 51 2.00 5.73 14.73
CA GLU A 51 1.70 5.05 16.00
C GLU A 51 0.28 4.47 16.02
N ASN A 52 -0.66 5.18 15.40
CA ASN A 52 -2.07 4.82 15.28
C ASN A 52 -2.47 4.42 13.85
N PHE A 53 -1.58 3.78 13.08
CA PHE A 53 -1.91 3.41 11.69
C PHE A 53 -3.18 2.55 11.56
N VAL A 54 -3.49 1.72 12.57
CA VAL A 54 -4.64 0.82 12.59
C VAL A 54 -5.95 1.62 12.46
N GLU A 55 -6.06 2.77 13.11
CA GLU A 55 -7.22 3.68 13.04
C GLU A 55 -7.46 4.22 11.63
N PHE A 56 -6.45 4.19 10.76
CA PHE A 56 -6.54 4.68 9.40
C PHE A 56 -6.70 3.57 8.36
N VAL A 57 -6.79 2.30 8.77
CA VAL A 57 -6.90 1.17 7.82
C VAL A 57 -8.24 1.20 7.07
N ASP A 58 -9.30 1.66 7.72
CA ASP A 58 -10.65 1.69 7.13
C ASP A 58 -10.72 2.56 5.87
N ILE A 59 -9.90 3.62 5.75
CA ILE A 59 -9.83 4.44 4.54
C ILE A 59 -9.41 3.62 3.31
N GLY A 60 -8.64 2.54 3.51
CA GLY A 60 -8.24 1.62 2.44
C GLY A 60 -9.33 0.60 2.07
N SER A 61 -10.31 0.42 2.94
CA SER A 61 -11.51 -0.41 2.71
C SER A 61 -12.60 0.41 2.03
N GLU A 62 -12.77 1.66 2.48
CA GLU A 62 -13.68 2.68 1.93
C GLU A 62 -13.11 3.40 0.70
N ALA A 63 -11.91 3.01 0.27
CA ALA A 63 -11.27 3.51 -0.93
C ALA A 63 -12.18 3.20 -2.14
N GLY A 64 -13.07 4.14 -2.45
CA GLY A 64 -13.99 4.17 -3.58
C GLY A 64 -15.32 3.45 -3.35
N ASP A 65 -16.43 4.19 -3.50
CA ASP A 65 -17.78 3.65 -3.80
C ASP A 65 -17.84 2.84 -5.13
N GLY A 66 -16.70 2.69 -5.81
CA GLY A 66 -16.55 2.02 -7.09
C GLY A 66 -16.00 0.60 -6.98
N GLU A 67 -16.32 -0.24 -7.97
CA GLU A 67 -15.83 -1.62 -8.02
C GLU A 67 -14.30 -1.68 -8.12
N LEU A 68 -13.68 -2.56 -7.32
CA LEU A 68 -12.23 -2.86 -7.33
C LEU A 68 -11.81 -3.62 -8.60
N LYS A 69 -11.87 -2.96 -9.77
CA LYS A 69 -11.61 -3.56 -11.09
C LYS A 69 -10.16 -3.44 -11.55
N GLU A 70 -9.49 -2.36 -11.21
CA GLU A 70 -8.13 -2.10 -11.66
C GLU A 70 -7.13 -2.91 -10.84
N THR A 71 -6.05 -3.37 -11.47
CA THR A 71 -5.00 -4.13 -10.78
C THR A 71 -3.65 -3.49 -10.96
N GLU A 72 -2.91 -3.36 -9.86
CA GLU A 72 -1.54 -2.88 -9.88
C GLU A 72 -0.63 -3.88 -9.17
N THR A 73 0.54 -4.09 -9.75
CA THR A 73 1.54 -5.04 -9.26
C THR A 73 2.78 -4.32 -8.77
N PHE A 74 3.20 -4.68 -7.56
CA PHE A 74 4.37 -4.15 -6.87
C PHE A 74 5.37 -5.27 -6.59
N HIS A 75 6.66 -4.95 -6.67
CA HIS A 75 7.75 -5.86 -6.33
C HIS A 75 8.33 -5.41 -5.00
N LEU A 76 7.94 -6.08 -3.91
CA LEU A 76 8.30 -5.69 -2.56
C LEU A 76 9.48 -6.53 -2.06
N PRO A 77 10.54 -5.92 -1.51
CA PRO A 77 11.61 -6.67 -0.87
C PRO A 77 11.09 -7.37 0.39
N ARG A 78 11.74 -8.46 0.78
CA ARG A 78 11.26 -9.36 1.83
C ARG A 78 10.91 -8.65 3.15
N HIS A 79 11.74 -7.72 3.60
CA HIS A 79 11.48 -6.98 4.84
C HIS A 79 10.16 -6.19 4.82
N ILE A 80 9.78 -5.60 3.68
CA ILE A 80 8.48 -4.90 3.54
C ILE A 80 7.31 -5.88 3.58
N VAL A 81 7.49 -7.09 3.06
CA VAL A 81 6.48 -8.15 3.17
C VAL A 81 6.32 -8.60 4.61
N ASP A 82 7.43 -8.79 5.33
CA ASP A 82 7.41 -9.16 6.75
C ASP A 82 6.73 -8.05 7.59
N ASP A 83 7.01 -6.77 7.29
CA ASP A 83 6.36 -5.61 7.94
C ASP A 83 4.84 -5.59 7.67
N LEU A 84 4.42 -5.86 6.43
CA LEU A 84 3.01 -5.98 6.06
C LEU A 84 2.33 -7.15 6.77
N ASP A 85 3.02 -8.29 6.90
CA ASP A 85 2.47 -9.48 7.58
C ASP A 85 2.29 -9.23 9.08
N ALA A 86 3.26 -8.55 9.71
CA ALA A 86 3.11 -8.10 11.10
C ALA A 86 1.94 -7.13 11.26
N ALA A 87 1.81 -6.14 10.36
CA ALA A 87 0.69 -5.20 10.37
C ALA A 87 -0.67 -5.89 10.17
N VAL A 88 -0.75 -6.89 9.30
CA VAL A 88 -1.98 -7.71 9.11
C VAL A 88 -2.40 -8.38 10.42
N LEU A 89 -1.46 -8.92 11.19
CA LEU A 89 -1.76 -9.54 12.47
C LEU A 89 -2.26 -8.54 13.51
N ILE A 90 -1.71 -7.32 13.53
CA ILE A 90 -2.16 -6.25 14.43
C ILE A 90 -3.59 -5.84 14.06
N VAL A 91 -3.83 -5.50 12.79
CA VAL A 91 -5.15 -5.07 12.30
C VAL A 91 -6.20 -6.15 12.55
N LYS A 92 -5.89 -7.43 12.31
CA LYS A 92 -6.85 -8.51 12.56
C LYS A 92 -7.22 -8.71 14.02
N LYS A 93 -6.39 -8.28 14.97
CA LYS A 93 -6.74 -8.33 16.39
C LYS A 93 -7.79 -7.28 16.74
N GLU A 94 -7.69 -6.10 16.15
CA GLU A 94 -8.60 -4.97 16.41
C GLU A 94 -9.86 -5.01 15.51
N HIS A 95 -9.71 -5.47 14.28
CA HIS A 95 -10.78 -5.61 13.27
C HIS A 95 -10.84 -7.03 12.69
N PRO A 96 -11.30 -8.04 13.47
CA PRO A 96 -11.28 -9.45 13.03
C PRO A 96 -12.15 -9.75 11.81
N TYR A 97 -13.13 -8.89 11.50
CA TYR A 97 -14.07 -9.03 10.39
C TYR A 97 -13.48 -8.58 9.04
N LEU A 98 -12.35 -7.87 9.03
CA LEU A 98 -11.73 -7.41 7.79
C LEU A 98 -11.05 -8.58 7.05
N GLU A 99 -11.49 -8.80 5.82
CA GLU A 99 -10.84 -9.71 4.87
C GLU A 99 -9.91 -8.94 3.93
N GLY A 100 -8.91 -9.61 3.37
CA GLY A 100 -7.99 -8.98 2.42
C GLY A 100 -7.15 -7.84 3.03
N VAL A 101 -6.92 -7.86 4.35
CA VAL A 101 -6.25 -6.81 5.15
C VAL A 101 -4.96 -6.29 4.51
N ARG A 102 -4.12 -7.17 3.94
CA ARG A 102 -2.88 -6.74 3.26
C ARG A 102 -3.15 -5.75 2.13
N SER A 103 -4.17 -6.01 1.31
CA SER A 103 -4.59 -5.11 0.22
C SER A 103 -5.18 -3.82 0.75
N ILE A 104 -5.92 -3.89 1.87
CA ILE A 104 -6.48 -2.70 2.55
C ILE A 104 -5.34 -1.81 3.04
N ILE A 105 -4.36 -2.35 3.75
CA ILE A 105 -3.18 -1.61 4.24
C ILE A 105 -2.44 -0.95 3.08
N ILE A 106 -2.23 -1.67 1.97
CA ILE A 106 -1.56 -1.10 0.78
C ILE A 106 -2.37 0.08 0.22
N ARG A 107 -3.70 -0.06 0.06
CA ARG A 107 -4.55 1.05 -0.41
C ARG A 107 -4.56 2.23 0.57
N ALA A 108 -4.69 1.97 1.87
CA ALA A 108 -4.66 2.98 2.92
C ALA A 108 -3.33 3.76 2.89
N SER A 109 -2.21 3.07 2.72
CA SER A 109 -0.88 3.70 2.62
C SER A 109 -0.76 4.64 1.42
N ILE A 110 -1.34 4.25 0.28
CA ILE A 110 -1.34 5.06 -0.95
C ILE A 110 -2.26 6.27 -0.78
N LEU A 111 -3.48 6.08 -0.28
CA LEU A 111 -4.40 7.17 0.03
C LEU A 111 -3.79 8.17 1.00
N GLN A 112 -3.17 7.69 2.08
CA GLN A 112 -2.54 8.55 3.07
C GLN A 112 -1.40 9.36 2.47
N ARG A 113 -0.61 8.78 1.55
CA ARG A 113 0.43 9.52 0.81
C ARG A 113 -0.17 10.58 -0.11
N LEU A 114 -1.26 10.26 -0.82
CA LEU A 114 -1.96 11.20 -1.70
C LEU A 114 -2.58 12.38 -0.92
N PHE A 115 -3.19 12.12 0.24
CA PHE A 115 -3.82 13.16 1.05
C PHE A 115 -2.84 14.11 1.73
N ARG A 116 -1.67 13.60 2.15
CA ARG A 116 -0.69 14.40 2.90
C ARG A 116 0.21 15.27 2.02
N GLY A 117 0.17 15.10 0.70
CA GLY A 117 1.03 15.81 -0.25
C GLY A 117 2.52 15.46 -0.08
N THR A 118 3.28 15.56 -1.16
CA THR A 118 4.75 15.45 -1.12
C THR A 118 5.32 16.73 -0.51
N VAL A 119 5.49 16.73 0.82
CA VAL A 119 6.35 17.71 1.51
C VAL A 119 7.80 17.27 1.38
#